data_AF-A0A974US51-F1
#
_entry.id   AF-A0A974US51-F1
#
_cell.length_a   1.000
_cell.length_b   1.000
_cell.length_c   1.000
_cell.angle_alpha   90.00
_cell.angle_beta   90.00
_cell.angle_gamma   90.00
#
_symmetry.space_group_name_H-M   'P 1'
#
loop_
_entity.id
_entity.type
_entity.pdbx_description
1 polymer ?
#
loop_
_entity_poly.entity_id
_entity_poly.type
_entity_poly.pdbx_seq_one_letter_code
_entity_poly.pdbx_strand_id
1 'polypeptide(L)'
;MSTFDVLQRFGTWRLLRFTGALLLFVALHLVRIPLVLVALALEVALGLIDGYASRQASTPPRRPVNDFYAHTTRKEAGNVYA
;
A
#
# COMPACT_ATOMS: atom_id res chain seq x y z
N MET A 1 27.27 34.28 -45.45
CA MET A 1 26.62 33.74 -44.24
C MET A 1 26.12 32.35 -44.57
N SER A 2 26.66 31.32 -43.93
CA SER A 2 26.30 29.93 -44.22
C SER A 2 24.94 29.61 -43.62
N THR A 3 24.09 28.86 -44.33
CA THR A 3 22.79 28.37 -43.84
C THR A 3 22.91 27.53 -42.57
N PHE A 4 24.10 26.98 -42.31
CA PHE A 4 24.47 26.31 -41.06
C PHE A 4 24.40 27.21 -39.82
N ASP A 5 24.76 28.49 -39.93
CA ASP A 5 24.80 29.43 -38.81
C ASP A 5 23.39 29.77 -38.28
N VAL A 6 22.40 29.81 -39.19
CA VAL A 6 20.99 30.08 -38.85
C VAL A 6 20.36 28.86 -38.15
N LEU A 7 20.71 27.65 -38.61
CA LEU A 7 20.28 26.40 -37.97
C LEU A 7 20.87 26.27 -36.56
N GLN A 8 22.16 26.61 -36.43
CA GLN A 8 22.92 26.54 -35.19
C GLN A 8 22.39 27.52 -34.12
N ARG A 9 21.82 28.66 -34.52
CA ARG A 9 21.42 29.75 -33.62
C ARG A 9 19.92 29.85 -33.32
N PHE A 10 19.03 29.43 -34.24
CA PHE A 10 17.57 29.51 -34.05
C PHE A 10 16.85 28.15 -33.99
N GLY A 11 17.45 27.06 -34.51
CA GLY A 11 16.83 25.73 -34.57
C GLY A 11 17.17 24.83 -33.38
N THR A 12 18.42 24.87 -32.91
CA THR A 12 18.94 23.96 -31.88
C THR A 12 18.22 24.10 -30.54
N TRP A 13 17.84 25.31 -30.15
CA TRP A 13 17.24 25.54 -28.84
C TRP A 13 15.81 24.98 -28.72
N ARG A 14 15.02 25.12 -29.79
CA ARG A 14 13.68 24.52 -29.87
C ARG A 14 13.77 23.00 -29.94
N LEU A 15 14.71 22.47 -30.72
CA LEU A 15 14.96 21.03 -30.81
C LEU A 15 15.42 20.47 -29.46
N LEU A 16 16.32 21.15 -28.76
CA LEU A 16 16.82 20.76 -27.45
C LEU A 16 15.71 20.77 -26.39
N ARG A 17 14.83 21.78 -26.42
CA ARG A 17 13.63 21.81 -25.55
C ARG A 17 12.67 20.66 -25.86
N PHE A 18 12.42 20.38 -27.13
CA PHE A 18 11.55 19.27 -27.53
C PHE A 18 12.12 17.92 -27.10
N THR A 19 13.38 17.66 -27.42
CA THR A 19 14.10 16.45 -27.02
C THR A 19 14.16 16.33 -25.50
N GLY A 20 14.42 17.43 -24.79
CA GLY A 20 14.39 17.47 -23.32
C GLY A 20 13.01 17.15 -22.75
N ALA A 21 11.94 17.70 -23.32
CA ALA A 21 10.57 17.39 -22.92
C ALA A 21 10.21 15.92 -23.19
N LEU A 22 10.65 15.36 -24.32
CA LEU A 22 10.47 13.96 -24.65
C LEU A 22 11.21 13.03 -23.67
N LEU A 23 12.47 13.34 -23.37
CA LEU A 23 13.26 12.59 -22.40
C LEU A 23 12.67 12.68 -21.00
N LEU A 24 12.21 13.86 -20.58
CA LEU A 24 11.51 14.05 -19.31
C LEU A 24 10.22 13.23 -19.27
N PHE A 25 9.44 13.24 -20.34
CA PHE A 25 8.21 12.45 -20.45
C PHE A 25 8.50 10.95 -20.31
N VAL A 26 9.54 10.45 -20.98
CA VAL A 26 9.99 9.05 -20.88
C VAL A 26 10.48 8.73 -19.48
N ALA A 27 11.26 9.61 -18.85
CA ALA A 27 11.74 9.42 -17.49
C ALA A 27 10.59 9.35 -16.48
N LEU A 28 9.62 10.27 -16.58
CA LEU A 28 8.42 10.26 -15.75
C LEU A 28 7.57 8.99 -15.99
N HIS A 29 7.48 8.53 -17.25
CA HIS A 29 6.82 7.25 -17.56
C HIS A 29 7.55 6.06 -16.95
N LEU A 30 8.88 6.07 -16.98
CA LEU A 30 9.69 5.02 -16.38
C LEU A 30 9.53 4.99 -14.86
N VAL A 31 9.42 6.16 -14.21
CA VAL A 31 9.15 6.31 -12.77
C VAL A 31 7.72 5.89 -12.39
N ARG A 32 6.75 6.05 -13.30
CA ARG A 32 5.38 5.56 -13.08
C ARG A 32 5.34 4.05 -12.86
N ILE A 33 6.18 3.29 -13.55
CA ILE A 33 6.23 1.82 -13.45
C ILE A 33 6.52 1.34 -12.01
N PRO A 34 7.63 1.73 -11.35
CA PRO A 34 7.90 1.31 -9.98
C PRO A 34 6.85 1.84 -9.00
N LEU A 35 6.28 3.04 -9.22
CA LEU A 35 5.17 3.54 -8.38
C LEU A 35 3.95 2.62 -8.42
N VAL A 36 3.54 2.18 -9.61
CA VAL A 36 2.43 1.23 -9.77
C VAL A 36 2.77 -0.12 -9.14
N LEU A 37 4.00 -0.60 -9.31
CA LEU A 37 4.45 -1.86 -8.68
C LEU A 37 4.41 -1.79 -7.15
N VAL A 38 4.85 -0.68 -6.57
CA VAL A 38 4.77 -0.45 -5.11
C VAL A 38 3.32 -0.43 -4.64
N ALA A 39 2.44 0.28 -5.35
CA ALA A 39 1.02 0.31 -5.02
C ALA A 39 0.39 -1.10 -5.05
N LEU A 40 0.69 -1.88 -6.10
CA LEU A 40 0.23 -3.27 -6.22
C LEU A 40 0.78 -4.15 -5.08
N ALA A 41 2.06 -4.01 -4.73
CA ALA A 41 2.66 -4.77 -3.65
C ALA A 41 1.99 -4.46 -2.29
N LEU A 42 1.68 -3.18 -2.04
CA LEU A 42 0.96 -2.76 -0.84
C LEU A 42 -0.45 -3.35 -0.81
N GLU A 43 -1.18 -3.28 -1.91
CA GLU A 43 -2.53 -3.84 -2.02
C GLU A 43 -2.56 -5.35 -1.72
N VAL A 44 -1.62 -6.10 -2.30
CA VAL A 44 -1.47 -7.53 -2.01
C VAL A 44 -1.13 -7.79 -0.55
N ALA A 45 -0.19 -7.02 0.02
CA ALA A 45 0.21 -7.17 1.42
C ALA A 45 -0.97 -6.91 2.39
N LEU A 46 -1.73 -5.85 2.14
CA LEU A 46 -2.95 -5.52 2.89
C LEU A 46 -3.97 -6.65 2.82
N GLY A 47 -4.26 -7.16 1.61
CA GLY A 47 -5.21 -8.27 1.43
C GLY A 47 -4.78 -9.56 2.17
N LEU A 48 -3.48 -9.85 2.23
CA LEU A 48 -2.96 -10.99 2.98
C LEU A 48 -3.13 -10.80 4.49
N ILE A 49 -2.81 -9.62 5.02
CA ILE A 49 -2.94 -9.29 6.43
C ILE A 49 -4.42 -9.35 6.85
N ASP A 50 -5.32 -8.75 6.08
CA ASP A 50 -6.75 -8.76 6.35
C ASP A 50 -7.32 -10.19 6.29
N GLY A 51 -6.88 -10.99 5.34
CA GLY A 51 -7.25 -12.41 5.25
C GLY A 51 -6.81 -13.19 6.48
N TYR A 52 -5.59 -12.97 6.96
CA TYR A 52 -5.08 -13.59 8.17
C TYR A 52 -5.85 -13.13 9.42
N ALA A 53 -6.02 -11.82 9.59
CA ALA A 53 -6.76 -11.23 10.70
C ALA A 53 -8.21 -11.74 10.74
N SER A 54 -8.88 -11.77 9.59
CA SER A 54 -10.26 -12.27 9.47
C SER A 54 -10.36 -13.74 9.82
N ARG A 55 -9.41 -14.58 9.38
CA ARG A 55 -9.37 -16.01 9.75
C ARG A 55 -9.13 -16.18 11.25
N GLN A 56 -8.24 -15.39 11.83
CA GLN A 56 -7.95 -15.47 13.26
C GLN A 56 -9.13 -15.02 14.10
N ALA A 57 -9.80 -13.93 13.72
CA ALA A 57 -11.00 -13.43 14.38
C ALA A 57 -12.21 -14.38 14.22
N SER A 58 -12.32 -15.03 13.06
CA SER A 58 -13.42 -15.98 12.77
C SER A 58 -13.16 -17.39 13.30
N THR A 59 -11.98 -17.65 13.88
CA THR A 59 -11.67 -18.97 14.44
C THR A 59 -12.56 -19.20 15.67
N PRO A 60 -13.35 -20.29 15.71
CA PRO A 60 -14.23 -20.56 16.84
C PRO A 60 -13.40 -20.68 18.12
N PRO A 61 -13.82 -20.01 19.21
CA PRO A 61 -13.04 -20.00 20.43
C PRO A 61 -12.94 -21.42 21.01
N ARG A 62 -11.71 -21.83 21.34
CA ARG A 62 -11.41 -23.17 21.89
C ARG A 62 -11.84 -23.36 23.35
N ARG A 63 -12.29 -22.28 24.00
CA ARG A 63 -12.78 -22.26 25.38
C ARG A 63 -14.00 -21.34 25.45
N PRO A 64 -14.90 -21.56 26.42
CA PRO A 64 -15.99 -20.61 26.67
C PRO A 64 -15.36 -19.25 26.99
N VAL A 65 -15.57 -18.26 26.10
CA VAL A 65 -15.13 -16.87 26.27
C VAL A 65 -16.10 -16.16 27.20
N ASN A 66 -16.25 -16.68 28.41
CA ASN A 66 -17.08 -16.05 29.43
C ASN A 66 -16.26 -15.83 30.70
N ASP A 67 -15.11 -15.18 30.51
CA ASP A 67 -14.22 -14.78 31.61
C ASP A 67 -14.89 -13.75 32.53
N PHE A 68 -15.94 -13.07 32.07
CA PHE A 68 -16.75 -12.14 32.86
C PHE A 68 -17.44 -12.79 34.08
N TYR A 69 -17.78 -14.09 34.01
CA TYR A 69 -18.43 -14.83 35.11
C TYR A 69 -17.50 -15.86 35.77
N ALA A 70 -16.21 -15.89 35.41
CA ALA A 70 -15.25 -16.83 35.99
C ALA A 70 -15.01 -16.60 37.49
N HIS A 71 -15.35 -15.41 38.01
CA HIS A 71 -15.10 -15.01 39.40
C HIS A 71 -16.32 -15.14 40.31
N THR A 72 -17.55 -15.18 39.77
CA THR A 72 -18.79 -15.21 40.55
C THR A 72 -19.16 -16.61 41.03
N THR A 73 -18.85 -17.65 40.23
CA THR A 73 -19.22 -19.05 40.53
C THR A 73 -18.54 -19.64 41.76
N ARG A 74 -17.39 -19.12 42.20
CA ARG A 74 -16.70 -19.65 43.40
C ARG A 74 -17.31 -19.16 44.72
N LYS A 75 -17.98 -18.00 44.75
CA LYS A 75 -18.51 -17.42 46.01
C LYS A 75 -19.98 -17.72 46.26
N GLU A 76 -20.80 -17.90 45.23
CA GLU A 76 -22.24 -18.15 45.42
C GLU A 76 -22.60 -19.62 45.71
N ALA A 77 -21.77 -20.58 45.29
CA ALA A 77 -22.04 -22.01 45.54
C ALA A 77 -22.04 -22.41 47.03
N GLY A 78 -21.42 -21.59 47.91
CA GLY A 78 -21.38 -21.83 49.36
C GLY A 78 -22.56 -21.28 50.16
N ASN A 79 -23.41 -20.42 49.55
CA ASN A 79 -24.43 -19.67 50.29
C ASN A 79 -25.87 -20.09 49.94
N VAL A 80 -26.06 -21.10 49.09
CA VAL A 80 -27.38 -21.63 48.71
C VAL A 80 -27.81 -22.80 49.61
N TYR A 81 -26.93 -23.26 50.50
CA TYR A 81 -27.19 -24.36 51.46
C TYR A 81 -26.92 -23.98 52.92
N ALA A 82 -26.85 -22.69 53.25
CA ALA A 82 -26.66 -22.18 54.61
C ALA A 82 -27.94 -21.52 55.14
#